data_AF-A0A521GF14-F1
#
_entry.id   AF-A0A521GF14-F1
#
_cell.length_a   1.000
_cell.length_b   1.000
_cell.length_c   1.000
_cell.angle_alpha   90.00
_cell.angle_beta   90.00
_cell.angle_gamma   90.00
#
_symmetry.space_group_name_H-M   'P 1'
#
loop_
_entity.id
_entity.type
_entity.pdbx_description
1 polymer ?
#
loop_
_entity_poly.entity_id
_entity_poly.type
_entity_poly.pdbx_seq_one_letter_code
_entity_poly.pdbx_strand_id
1 'polypeptide(L)'
;MTKQKQDRLVRLPSPSQGEGLGVRSKQHEKDPISPSPNPRTGPDQLRQRARSGARINLILDRVPAIPESFFLEVGVPATRNRKAEILGEARFLRAWIYYNLTMNWGDVPLVLNYPTSALPGNNQVPRTPQIEVLKQVLDDLTFADANLPWNHNLFRANQAAAASRIQSRGRATRSMAKLMLARIALQNKQWQVAADKAREIMQSGQYTLNSVWTQTFSNVPAGRQNSTESILETQSIRDGFVNTGGIFSWEFWTNGRLQITQQVYDNYDGD
;
A
#
# COMPACT_ATOMS: atom_id res chain seq x y z
N MET A 1 29.85 -69.60 -54.24
CA MET A 1 28.82 -70.45 -54.86
C MET A 1 27.48 -70.14 -54.19
N THR A 2 26.60 -69.37 -54.85
CA THR A 2 25.33 -69.89 -55.41
C THR A 2 24.23 -69.84 -54.33
N LYS A 3 23.05 -69.22 -54.39
CA LYS A 3 22.13 -68.58 -55.35
C LYS A 3 21.16 -67.74 -54.47
N GLN A 4 20.83 -66.49 -54.81
CA GLN A 4 19.66 -66.06 -55.60
C GLN A 4 18.26 -66.44 -55.06
N LYS A 5 17.43 -65.38 -54.85
CA LYS A 5 16.01 -65.20 -55.23
C LYS A 5 14.97 -66.14 -54.56
N GLN A 6 13.71 -65.78 -54.26
CA GLN A 6 12.81 -64.71 -54.71
C GLN A 6 11.52 -64.74 -53.85
N ASP A 7 10.90 -63.57 -53.67
CA ASP A 7 9.45 -63.24 -53.75
C ASP A 7 8.32 -63.86 -52.86
N ARG A 8 7.52 -62.90 -52.36
CA ARG A 8 6.04 -62.81 -52.18
C ARG A 8 5.35 -63.22 -50.86
N LEU A 9 4.97 -62.16 -50.12
CA LEU A 9 3.65 -61.80 -49.56
C LEU A 9 2.81 -62.88 -48.85
N VAL A 10 2.53 -62.69 -47.53
CA VAL A 10 1.20 -62.71 -46.86
C VAL A 10 1.32 -62.03 -45.47
N ARG A 11 0.26 -61.32 -45.01
CA ARG A 11 0.18 -60.41 -43.85
C ARG A 11 0.08 -61.09 -42.46
N LEU A 12 0.74 -60.42 -41.48
CA LEU A 12 0.52 -60.19 -40.02
C LEU A 12 -0.12 -61.26 -39.10
N PRO A 13 0.39 -61.34 -37.85
CA PRO A 13 -0.46 -60.91 -36.73
C PRO A 13 0.24 -60.04 -35.65
N SER A 14 -0.60 -59.30 -34.93
CA SER A 14 -0.33 -58.26 -33.91
C SER A 14 0.27 -58.79 -32.60
N PRO A 15 0.98 -57.95 -31.81
CA PRO A 15 1.74 -58.43 -30.66
C PRO A 15 0.89 -58.50 -29.38
N SER A 16 0.99 -59.60 -28.65
CA SER A 16 0.65 -59.64 -27.24
C SER A 16 1.79 -60.25 -26.43
N GLN A 17 2.15 -59.51 -25.37
CA GLN A 17 2.81 -59.94 -24.14
C GLN A 17 4.32 -60.25 -24.22
N GLY A 18 5.11 -59.35 -23.60
CA GLY A 18 6.52 -59.53 -23.32
C GLY A 18 6.97 -58.52 -22.26
N GLU A 19 6.97 -58.97 -21.01
CA GLU A 19 7.76 -58.47 -19.87
C GLU A 19 9.23 -58.22 -20.31
N GLY A 20 10.04 -57.33 -19.75
CA GLY A 20 9.91 -56.38 -18.67
C GLY A 20 11.26 -55.66 -18.57
N LEU A 21 11.26 -54.39 -18.18
CA LEU A 21 12.47 -53.71 -17.69
C LEU A 21 12.09 -52.73 -16.58
N GLY A 22 12.55 -53.04 -15.37
CA GLY A 22 13.01 -52.04 -14.41
C GLY A 22 11.95 -51.26 -13.66
N VAL A 23 11.62 -51.76 -12.47
CA VAL A 23 10.91 -51.09 -11.37
C VAL A 23 11.49 -49.68 -11.11
N ARG A 24 10.65 -48.64 -11.23
CA ARG A 24 10.80 -47.39 -10.47
C ARG A 24 9.66 -47.30 -9.46
N SER A 25 10.04 -47.21 -8.20
CA SER A 25 9.17 -47.18 -7.02
C SER A 25 8.09 -46.12 -7.13
N LYS A 26 6.84 -46.53 -6.85
CA LYS A 26 5.70 -45.65 -6.60
C LYS A 26 5.93 -44.90 -5.28
N GLN A 27 6.50 -43.70 -5.31
CA GLN A 27 6.36 -42.71 -4.23
C GLN A 27 6.28 -41.31 -4.82
N HIS A 28 5.25 -40.56 -4.40
CA HIS A 28 4.89 -39.18 -4.76
C HIS A 28 4.03 -38.98 -6.02
N GLU A 29 2.89 -39.66 -6.08
CA GLU A 29 1.68 -38.97 -6.55
C GLU A 29 1.33 -37.94 -5.45
N LYS A 30 1.69 -36.67 -5.69
CA LYS A 30 1.35 -35.58 -4.76
C LYS A 30 -0.17 -35.49 -4.73
N ASP A 31 -0.77 -35.79 -3.60
CA ASP A 31 -2.16 -35.44 -3.30
C ASP A 31 -2.39 -33.99 -3.77
N PRO A 32 -3.50 -33.69 -4.47
CA PRO A 32 -3.81 -32.32 -4.84
C PRO A 32 -3.82 -31.50 -3.56
N ILE A 33 -2.83 -30.63 -3.42
CA ILE A 33 -2.72 -29.69 -2.31
C ILE A 33 -4.05 -28.97 -2.25
N SER A 34 -4.89 -29.30 -1.26
CA SER A 34 -6.11 -28.55 -1.01
C SER A 34 -5.66 -27.10 -0.85
N PRO A 35 -6.15 -26.14 -1.66
CA PRO A 35 -5.68 -24.78 -1.58
C PRO A 35 -5.92 -24.31 -0.15
N SER A 36 -4.83 -24.00 0.57
CA SER A 36 -4.89 -23.28 1.85
C SER A 36 -5.86 -22.11 1.69
N PRO A 37 -6.73 -21.85 2.68
CA PRO A 37 -7.72 -20.77 2.60
C PRO A 37 -7.02 -19.50 2.15
N ASN A 38 -7.46 -19.03 1.00
CA ASN A 38 -6.86 -17.92 0.33
C ASN A 38 -7.42 -16.63 0.95
N PRO A 39 -6.63 -15.77 1.63
CA PRO A 39 -7.14 -14.53 2.24
C PRO A 39 -7.53 -13.44 1.21
N ARG A 40 -7.72 -13.83 -0.06
CA ARG A 40 -7.87 -12.99 -1.26
C ARG A 40 -9.32 -12.69 -1.64
N THR A 41 -10.27 -12.70 -0.71
CA THR A 41 -11.66 -12.31 -1.01
C THR A 41 -11.87 -10.81 -0.73
N GLY A 42 -12.66 -10.10 -1.55
CA GLY A 42 -13.05 -8.70 -1.26
C GLY A 42 -13.52 -8.47 0.19
N PRO A 43 -14.28 -9.40 0.80
CA PRO A 43 -14.60 -9.39 2.23
C PRO A 43 -13.39 -9.37 3.18
N ASP A 44 -12.28 -10.06 2.89
CA ASP A 44 -11.07 -10.03 3.72
C ASP A 44 -10.39 -8.65 3.69
N GLN A 45 -10.38 -8.00 2.52
CA GLN A 45 -9.83 -6.65 2.37
C GLN A 45 -10.65 -5.62 3.16
N LEU A 46 -11.98 -5.71 3.10
CA LEU A 46 -12.88 -4.85 3.88
C LEU A 46 -12.69 -5.06 5.39
N ARG A 47 -12.53 -6.31 5.86
CA ARG A 47 -12.27 -6.62 7.28
C ARG A 47 -10.97 -6.01 7.79
N GLN A 48 -9.89 -6.08 7.02
CA GLN A 48 -8.59 -5.50 7.43
C GLN A 48 -8.62 -3.97 7.45
N ARG A 49 -9.27 -3.34 6.47
CA ARG A 49 -9.50 -1.89 6.44
C ARG A 49 -10.33 -1.41 7.64
N ALA A 50 -11.39 -2.14 7.99
CA ALA A 50 -12.20 -1.85 9.17
C ALA A 50 -11.40 -1.94 10.48
N ARG A 51 -10.55 -2.97 10.64
CA ARG A 51 -9.65 -3.10 11.80
C ARG A 51 -8.66 -1.93 11.89
N SER A 52 -8.11 -1.50 10.76
CA SER A 52 -7.19 -0.36 10.70
C SER A 52 -7.91 0.95 11.05
N GLY A 53 -9.12 1.17 10.50
CA GLY A 53 -9.98 2.30 10.85
C GLY A 53 -10.30 2.36 12.34
N ALA A 54 -10.62 1.23 12.97
CA ALA A 54 -10.86 1.16 14.41
C ALA A 54 -9.63 1.58 15.24
N ARG A 55 -8.42 1.12 14.87
CA ARG A 55 -7.19 1.53 15.56
C ARG A 55 -6.92 3.04 15.44
N ILE A 56 -7.20 3.61 14.27
CA ILE A 56 -7.07 5.05 14.06
C ILE A 56 -8.08 5.82 14.90
N ASN A 57 -9.33 5.39 14.93
CA ASN A 57 -10.36 6.04 15.74
C ASN A 57 -10.02 5.95 17.24
N LEU A 58 -9.41 4.85 17.71
CA LEU A 58 -8.92 4.78 19.09
C LEU A 58 -7.94 5.92 19.41
N ILE A 59 -7.00 6.20 18.51
CA ILE A 59 -6.05 7.31 18.68
C ILE A 59 -6.79 8.64 18.69
N LEU A 60 -7.70 8.86 17.73
CA LEU A 60 -8.46 10.10 17.60
C LEU A 60 -9.38 10.37 18.79
N ASP A 61 -9.89 9.33 19.45
CA ASP A 61 -10.76 9.46 20.62
C ASP A 61 -9.96 9.67 21.92
N ARG A 62 -8.81 8.99 22.06
CA ARG A 62 -8.07 8.94 23.33
C ARG A 62 -7.01 10.02 23.46
N VAL A 63 -6.29 10.33 22.39
CA VAL A 63 -5.20 11.34 22.42
C VAL A 63 -5.68 12.72 22.87
N PRO A 64 -6.87 13.23 22.45
CA PRO A 64 -7.34 14.54 22.92
C PRO A 64 -7.44 14.66 24.45
N ALA A 65 -7.77 13.57 25.15
CA ALA A 65 -7.89 13.55 26.61
C ALA A 65 -6.55 13.51 27.36
N ILE A 66 -5.44 13.23 26.67
CA ILE A 66 -4.10 13.21 27.28
C ILE A 66 -3.63 14.66 27.51
N PRO A 67 -3.17 15.03 28.73
CA PRO A 67 -2.67 16.37 29.01
C PRO A 67 -1.47 16.75 28.14
N GLU A 68 -1.37 18.03 27.77
CA GLU A 68 -0.32 18.53 26.86
C GLU A 68 1.10 18.27 27.41
N SER A 69 1.26 18.25 28.73
CA SER A 69 2.52 17.98 29.42
C SER A 69 3.17 16.65 29.03
N PHE A 70 2.39 15.65 28.60
CA PHE A 70 2.90 14.36 28.13
C PHE A 70 3.50 14.42 26.73
N PHE A 71 3.26 15.49 25.98
CA PHE A 71 3.75 15.69 24.62
C PHE A 71 4.93 16.67 24.54
N LEU A 72 5.32 17.27 25.67
CA LEU A 72 6.47 18.16 25.76
C LEU A 72 7.76 17.34 25.81
N GLU A 73 8.70 17.66 24.93
CA GLU A 73 10.03 17.03 24.87
C GLU A 73 11.09 18.02 25.35
N VAL A 74 11.91 17.60 26.32
CA VAL A 74 12.98 18.43 26.89
C VAL A 74 14.00 18.76 25.79
N GLY A 75 14.26 20.05 25.57
CA GLY A 75 15.22 20.52 24.56
C GLY A 75 14.67 20.66 23.13
N VAL A 76 13.35 20.55 22.93
CA VAL A 76 12.70 20.81 21.63
C VAL A 76 11.98 22.18 21.68
N PRO A 77 12.06 23.02 20.63
CA PRO A 77 11.37 24.30 20.60
C PRO A 77 9.85 24.17 20.83
N ALA A 78 9.28 25.05 21.66
CA ALA A 78 7.86 25.10 21.99
C ALA A 78 6.93 25.41 20.79
N THR A 79 7.49 25.70 19.61
CA THR A 79 6.75 25.85 18.35
C THR A 79 6.22 24.52 17.80
N ARG A 80 6.67 23.38 18.33
CA ARG A 80 6.21 22.05 17.91
C ARG A 80 5.00 21.59 18.74
N ASN A 81 3.87 21.35 18.07
CA ASN A 81 2.69 20.73 18.69
C ASN A 81 2.65 19.23 18.41
N ARG A 82 3.33 18.43 19.23
CA ARG A 82 3.46 16.97 19.04
C ARG A 82 2.12 16.26 19.12
N LYS A 83 1.20 16.73 19.96
CA LYS A 83 -0.17 16.21 20.04
C LYS A 83 -0.92 16.40 18.71
N ALA A 84 -0.85 17.60 18.15
CA ALA A 84 -1.46 17.91 16.86
C ALA A 84 -0.83 17.11 15.71
N GLU A 85 0.48 16.86 15.73
CA GLU A 85 1.13 15.98 14.75
C GLU A 85 0.55 14.55 14.80
N ILE A 86 0.42 13.96 15.99
CA ILE A 86 -0.12 12.60 16.16
C ILE A 86 -1.56 12.53 15.64
N LEU A 87 -2.38 13.54 15.96
CA LEU A 87 -3.74 13.64 15.45
C LEU A 87 -3.76 13.84 13.92
N GLY A 88 -2.81 14.60 13.38
CA GLY A 88 -2.65 14.82 11.94
C GLY A 88 -2.27 13.55 11.20
N GLU A 89 -1.36 12.75 11.75
CA GLU A 89 -0.97 11.44 11.20
C GLU A 89 -2.16 10.48 11.19
N ALA A 90 -2.89 10.40 12.31
CA ALA A 90 -4.07 9.56 12.42
C ALA A 90 -5.17 9.98 11.43
N ARG A 91 -5.45 11.28 11.30
CA ARG A 91 -6.43 11.79 10.33
C ARG A 91 -6.01 11.55 8.89
N PHE A 92 -4.75 11.78 8.53
CA PHE A 92 -4.25 11.45 7.19
C PHE A 92 -4.48 9.97 6.84
N LEU A 93 -4.17 9.07 7.77
CA LEU A 93 -4.38 7.63 7.58
C LEU A 93 -5.86 7.28 7.45
N ARG A 94 -6.75 7.90 8.24
CA ARG A 94 -8.20 7.72 8.11
C ARG A 94 -8.70 8.19 6.75
N ALA A 95 -8.26 9.37 6.31
CA ALA A 95 -8.55 9.91 4.99
C ALA A 95 -8.08 8.97 3.88
N TRP A 96 -6.86 8.43 3.98
CA TRP A 96 -6.30 7.49 3.00
C TRP A 96 -7.16 6.23 2.86
N ILE A 97 -7.60 5.66 3.99
CA ILE A 97 -8.46 4.48 4.01
C ILE A 97 -9.83 4.79 3.38
N TYR A 98 -10.50 5.86 3.81
CA TYR A 98 -11.85 6.19 3.32
C TYR A 98 -11.84 6.63 1.85
N TYR A 99 -10.83 7.37 1.42
CA TYR A 99 -10.62 7.69 0.01
C TYR A 99 -10.49 6.41 -0.83
N ASN A 100 -9.61 5.49 -0.45
CA ASN A 100 -9.46 4.23 -1.17
C ASN A 100 -10.71 3.34 -1.08
N LEU A 101 -11.47 3.37 0.02
CA LEU A 101 -12.72 2.64 0.12
C LEU A 101 -13.76 3.20 -0.87
N THR A 102 -13.96 4.51 -0.86
CA THR A 102 -15.00 5.10 -1.70
C THR A 102 -14.65 5.06 -3.19
N MET A 103 -13.36 5.15 -3.55
CA MET A 103 -12.93 5.03 -4.95
C MET A 103 -13.13 3.62 -5.53
N ASN A 104 -13.14 2.59 -4.70
CA ASN A 104 -13.31 1.20 -5.15
C ASN A 104 -14.76 0.69 -5.01
N TRP A 105 -15.52 1.17 -4.02
CA TRP A 105 -16.86 0.65 -3.71
C TRP A 105 -17.99 1.69 -3.70
N GLY A 106 -17.69 2.97 -3.96
CA GLY A 106 -18.66 4.06 -3.87
C GLY A 106 -19.07 4.32 -2.42
N ASP A 107 -20.35 4.13 -2.10
CA ASP A 107 -20.89 4.35 -0.76
C ASP A 107 -20.32 3.33 0.23
N VAL A 108 -19.89 3.76 1.41
CA VAL A 108 -19.29 2.86 2.42
C VAL A 108 -19.71 3.28 3.82
N PRO A 109 -19.77 2.36 4.80
CA PRO A 109 -20.05 2.73 6.18
C PRO A 109 -19.01 3.70 6.72
N LEU A 110 -19.44 4.86 7.24
CA LEU A 110 -18.56 5.87 7.83
C LEU A 110 -18.52 5.72 9.35
N VAL A 111 -17.44 5.13 9.87
CA VAL A 111 -17.20 4.92 11.30
C VAL A 111 -16.09 5.86 11.77
N LEU A 112 -16.43 6.85 12.59
CA LEU A 112 -15.49 7.90 13.04
C LEU A 112 -15.03 7.76 14.50
N ASN A 113 -15.77 6.99 15.28
CA ASN A 113 -15.47 6.75 16.69
C ASN A 113 -14.95 5.32 16.87
N TYR A 114 -14.24 5.09 17.97
CA TYR A 114 -13.80 3.77 18.37
C TYR A 114 -15.02 2.93 18.79
N PRO A 115 -15.23 1.72 18.22
CA PRO A 115 -16.33 0.87 18.64
C PRO A 115 -16.14 0.43 20.09
N THR A 116 -17.12 0.74 20.94
CA THR A 116 -17.09 0.42 22.38
C THR A 116 -17.64 -0.96 22.70
N SER A 117 -18.16 -1.68 21.70
CA SER A 117 -18.74 -3.01 21.86
C SER A 117 -18.42 -3.90 20.65
N ALA A 118 -18.11 -5.17 20.92
CA ALA A 118 -17.94 -6.20 19.91
C ALA A 118 -19.27 -6.84 19.47
N LEU A 119 -20.40 -6.43 20.06
CA LEU A 119 -21.70 -7.01 19.74
C LEU A 119 -22.08 -6.73 18.27
N PRO A 120 -22.55 -7.75 17.51
CA PRO A 120 -22.85 -7.62 16.09
C PRO A 120 -23.82 -6.47 15.75
N GLY A 121 -24.81 -6.21 16.60
CA GLY A 121 -25.80 -5.14 16.39
C GLY A 121 -25.25 -3.72 16.52
N ASN A 122 -24.18 -3.52 17.29
CA ASN A 122 -23.59 -2.19 17.51
C ASN A 122 -22.60 -1.79 16.41
N ASN A 123 -22.23 -2.72 15.52
CA ASN A 123 -21.24 -2.51 14.46
C ASN A 123 -21.85 -2.61 13.04
N GLN A 124 -23.18 -2.65 12.94
CA GLN A 124 -23.90 -2.59 11.66
C GLN A 124 -24.19 -1.13 11.30
N VAL A 125 -23.19 -0.45 10.75
CA VAL A 125 -23.32 0.93 10.28
C VAL A 125 -23.82 0.91 8.83
N PRO A 126 -24.92 1.63 8.49
CA PRO A 126 -25.41 1.72 7.12
C PRO A 126 -24.37 2.38 6.21
N ARG A 127 -24.45 2.10 4.91
CA ARG A 127 -23.57 2.75 3.93
C ARG A 127 -23.86 4.26 3.91
N THR A 128 -22.80 5.05 3.97
CA THR A 128 -22.84 6.50 3.84
C THR A 128 -22.53 6.87 2.38
N PRO A 129 -23.27 7.82 1.78
CA PRO A 129 -23.00 8.26 0.40
C PRO A 129 -21.56 8.68 0.19
N GLN A 130 -20.98 8.34 -0.96
CA GLN A 130 -19.59 8.67 -1.33
C GLN A 130 -19.25 10.15 -1.08
N ILE A 131 -20.17 11.06 -1.43
CA ILE A 131 -19.97 12.49 -1.26
C ILE A 131 -19.78 12.90 0.21
N GLU A 132 -20.52 12.29 1.13
CA GLU A 132 -20.39 12.55 2.57
C GLU A 132 -19.11 11.94 3.13
N VAL A 133 -18.71 10.76 2.65
CA VAL A 133 -17.42 10.15 2.99
C VAL A 133 -16.27 11.04 2.52
N LEU A 134 -16.35 11.60 1.31
CA LEU A 134 -15.33 12.50 0.77
C LEU A 134 -15.23 13.83 1.54
N LYS A 135 -16.34 14.37 2.07
CA LYS A 135 -16.28 15.53 2.98
C LYS A 135 -15.41 15.22 4.20
N GLN A 136 -15.64 14.07 4.84
CA GLN A 136 -14.81 13.66 5.98
C GLN A 136 -13.33 13.46 5.61
N VAL A 137 -13.05 12.90 4.42
CA VAL A 137 -11.69 12.77 3.89
C VAL A 137 -11.03 14.14 3.74
N LEU A 138 -11.74 15.13 3.18
CA LEU A 138 -11.23 16.49 3.00
C LEU A 138 -10.96 17.19 4.33
N ASP A 139 -11.83 17.02 5.32
CA ASP A 139 -11.65 17.58 6.67
C ASP A 139 -10.40 17.00 7.35
N ASP A 140 -10.23 15.68 7.26
CA ASP A 140 -9.08 14.98 7.82
C ASP A 140 -7.77 15.39 7.15
N LEU A 141 -7.78 15.52 5.82
CA LEU A 141 -6.63 15.99 5.04
C LEU A 141 -6.28 17.45 5.33
N THR A 142 -7.28 18.32 5.50
CA THR A 142 -7.06 19.74 5.81
C THR A 142 -6.43 19.90 7.19
N PHE A 143 -6.87 19.11 8.18
CA PHE A 143 -6.23 19.08 9.48
C PHE A 143 -4.79 18.57 9.39
N ALA A 144 -4.54 17.50 8.64
CA ALA A 144 -3.21 16.95 8.45
C ALA A 144 -2.27 17.95 7.74
N ASP A 145 -2.76 18.66 6.71
CA ASP A 145 -2.04 19.74 6.03
C ASP A 145 -1.59 20.81 7.04
N ALA A 146 -2.49 21.30 7.88
CA ALA A 146 -2.17 22.35 8.84
C ALA A 146 -1.15 21.90 9.91
N ASN A 147 -1.23 20.65 10.38
CA ASN A 147 -0.55 20.22 11.62
C ASN A 147 0.67 19.32 11.43
N LEU A 148 0.95 18.86 10.20
CA LEU A 148 2.11 18.01 9.94
C LEU A 148 3.32 18.81 9.44
N PRO A 149 4.55 18.30 9.64
CA PRO A 149 5.73 18.85 9.01
C PRO A 149 5.74 18.56 7.50
N TRP A 150 6.43 19.41 6.74
CA TRP A 150 6.49 19.32 5.27
C TRP A 150 7.06 18.00 4.77
N ASN A 151 8.08 17.44 5.42
CA ASN A 151 8.66 16.16 5.04
C ASN A 151 9.05 15.33 6.27
N HIS A 152 9.45 14.09 6.03
CA HIS A 152 9.77 13.15 7.10
C HIS A 152 11.04 13.53 7.89
N ASN A 153 11.95 14.31 7.30
CA ASN A 153 13.18 14.77 7.95
C ASN A 153 12.89 15.84 9.02
N LEU A 154 11.80 16.58 8.84
CA LEU A 154 11.36 17.66 9.73
C LEU A 154 10.56 17.16 10.95
N PHE A 155 10.38 15.85 11.11
CA PHE A 155 9.84 15.28 12.35
C PHE A 155 10.83 15.29 13.53
N ARG A 156 12.12 15.62 13.30
CA ARG A 156 13.17 15.64 14.33
C ARG A 156 13.89 17.00 14.37
N ALA A 157 14.18 17.49 15.59
CA ALA A 157 14.91 18.75 15.81
C ALA A 157 16.17 18.63 16.70
N ASN A 158 16.47 17.47 17.31
CA ASN A 158 17.70 17.32 18.11
C ASN A 158 18.81 16.58 17.35
N GLN A 159 20.02 17.17 17.40
CA GLN A 159 21.23 16.66 16.76
C GLN A 159 21.65 15.28 17.28
N ALA A 160 21.29 14.94 18.53
CA ALA A 160 21.61 13.67 19.16
C ALA A 160 20.83 12.46 18.59
N ALA A 161 19.64 12.66 17.99
CA ALA A 161 18.86 11.59 17.37
C ALA A 161 19.16 11.39 15.87
N ALA A 162 20.12 12.13 15.31
CA ALA A 162 20.54 11.99 13.90
C ALA A 162 21.05 10.57 13.57
N ALA A 163 21.45 9.80 14.57
CA ALA A 163 21.79 8.38 14.43
C ALA A 163 20.58 7.48 14.10
N SER A 164 19.33 8.00 14.17
CA SER A 164 18.09 7.23 13.98
C SER A 164 17.14 7.85 12.93
N ARG A 165 17.70 8.34 11.79
CA ARG A 165 16.95 8.77 10.59
C ARG A 165 15.99 7.71 10.00
N ILE A 166 16.03 6.50 10.54
CA ILE A 166 15.18 5.36 10.17
C ILE A 166 13.74 5.52 10.71
N GLN A 167 13.50 6.20 11.84
CA GLN A 167 12.16 6.13 12.49
C GLN A 167 11.10 7.11 11.98
N SER A 168 11.44 8.12 11.17
CA SER A 168 10.43 9.06 10.62
C SER A 168 10.00 8.76 9.18
N ARG A 169 10.75 7.91 8.47
CA ARG A 169 10.43 7.47 7.10
C ARG A 169 9.07 6.77 7.07
N GLY A 170 8.28 7.03 6.02
CA GLY A 170 6.92 6.49 5.87
C GLY A 170 5.83 7.11 6.75
N ARG A 171 6.16 8.05 7.65
CA ARG A 171 5.14 8.78 8.42
C ARG A 171 4.40 9.78 7.55
N ALA A 172 3.12 9.99 7.81
CA ALA A 172 2.30 10.97 7.10
C ALA A 172 2.92 12.37 7.20
N THR A 173 2.97 13.12 6.11
CA THR A 173 3.51 14.49 6.09
C THR A 173 2.49 15.48 5.53
N ARG A 174 2.72 16.77 5.76
CA ARG A 174 1.92 17.84 5.16
C ARG A 174 1.91 17.75 3.63
N SER A 175 3.04 17.41 3.01
CA SER A 175 3.12 17.25 1.56
C SER A 175 2.29 16.08 1.05
N MET A 176 2.25 14.96 1.79
CA MET A 176 1.36 13.84 1.46
C MET A 176 -0.11 14.26 1.54
N ALA A 177 -0.50 15.03 2.57
CA ALA A 177 -1.86 15.54 2.71
C ALA A 177 -2.24 16.48 1.55
N LYS A 178 -1.36 17.45 1.22
CA LYS A 178 -1.56 18.36 0.07
C LYS A 178 -1.63 17.62 -1.26
N LEU A 179 -0.80 16.59 -1.47
CA LEU A 179 -0.82 15.80 -2.70
C LEU A 179 -2.15 15.05 -2.85
N MET A 180 -2.70 14.53 -1.75
CA MET A 180 -4.00 13.87 -1.77
C MET A 180 -5.16 14.86 -1.98
N LEU A 181 -5.08 16.05 -1.38
CA LEU A 181 -6.02 17.16 -1.66
C LEU A 181 -5.99 17.54 -3.13
N ALA A 182 -4.79 17.70 -3.72
CA ALA A 182 -4.63 18.00 -5.13
C ALA A 182 -5.24 16.90 -6.03
N ARG A 183 -5.01 15.63 -5.70
CA ARG A 183 -5.60 14.49 -6.41
C ARG A 183 -7.13 14.51 -6.38
N ILE A 184 -7.73 14.72 -5.21
CA ILE A 184 -9.19 14.79 -5.06
C ILE A 184 -9.75 15.99 -5.84
N ALA A 185 -9.07 17.14 -5.78
CA ALA A 185 -9.43 18.33 -6.54
C ALA A 185 -9.40 18.07 -8.06
N LEU A 186 -8.36 17.39 -8.58
CA LEU A 186 -8.27 17.00 -9.99
C LEU A 186 -9.44 16.11 -10.42
N GLN A 187 -9.77 15.09 -9.61
CA GLN A 187 -10.88 14.19 -9.90
C GLN A 187 -12.23 14.93 -9.94
N ASN A 188 -12.37 15.96 -9.13
CA ASN A 188 -13.56 16.81 -9.07
C ASN A 188 -13.51 18.01 -10.04
N LYS A 189 -12.56 18.04 -10.98
CA LYS A 189 -12.37 19.13 -11.96
C LYS A 189 -12.14 20.51 -11.33
N GLN A 190 -11.65 20.55 -10.09
CA GLN A 190 -11.28 21.76 -9.36
C GLN A 190 -9.81 22.12 -9.71
N TRP A 191 -9.59 22.47 -10.98
CA TRP A 191 -8.25 22.62 -11.56
C TRP A 191 -7.37 23.62 -10.82
N GLN A 192 -7.95 24.77 -10.43
CA GLN A 192 -7.22 25.81 -9.70
C GLN A 192 -6.76 25.31 -8.33
N VAL A 193 -7.66 24.68 -7.55
CA VAL A 193 -7.33 24.14 -6.22
C VAL A 193 -6.22 23.08 -6.33
N ALA A 194 -6.32 22.19 -7.33
CA ALA A 194 -5.28 21.20 -7.57
C ALA A 194 -3.92 21.84 -7.88
N ALA A 195 -3.90 22.82 -8.78
CA ALA A 195 -2.68 23.54 -9.15
C ALA A 195 -2.07 24.29 -7.97
N ASP A 196 -2.90 24.92 -7.13
CA ASP A 196 -2.45 25.65 -5.96
C ASP A 196 -1.81 24.72 -4.92
N LYS A 197 -2.46 23.58 -4.62
CA LYS A 197 -1.89 22.58 -3.70
C LYS A 197 -0.59 21.96 -4.21
N ALA A 198 -0.50 21.69 -5.52
CA ALA A 198 0.76 21.23 -6.12
C ALA A 198 1.85 22.30 -6.05
N ARG A 199 1.50 23.57 -6.33
CA ARG A 199 2.43 24.71 -6.27
C ARG A 199 2.98 24.92 -4.86
N GLU A 200 2.15 24.78 -3.83
CA GLU A 200 2.57 24.84 -2.42
C GLU A 200 3.65 23.79 -2.11
N ILE A 201 3.53 22.57 -2.63
CA ILE A 201 4.55 21.52 -2.47
C ILE A 201 5.84 21.91 -3.20
N MET A 202 5.74 22.37 -4.44
CA MET A 202 6.92 22.79 -5.22
C MET A 202 7.66 23.95 -4.55
N GLN A 203 6.93 24.96 -4.07
CA GLN A 203 7.48 26.14 -3.41
C GLN A 203 8.02 25.86 -2.01
N SER A 204 7.68 24.70 -1.40
CA SER A 204 8.23 24.31 -0.09
C SER A 204 9.74 24.07 -0.10
N GLY A 205 10.33 23.84 -1.29
CA GLY A 205 11.76 23.53 -1.46
C GLY A 205 12.19 22.18 -0.86
N GLN A 206 11.24 21.32 -0.47
CA GLN A 206 11.54 20.06 0.22
C GLN A 206 11.81 18.86 -0.70
N TYR A 207 11.50 18.99 -1.99
CA TYR A 207 11.57 17.90 -2.97
C TYR A 207 12.31 18.33 -4.23
N THR A 208 13.02 17.39 -4.84
CA THR A 208 13.64 17.58 -6.16
C THR A 208 13.61 16.27 -6.95
N LEU A 209 13.51 16.38 -8.27
CA LEU A 209 13.51 15.21 -9.16
C LEU A 209 14.86 14.51 -9.09
N ASN A 210 14.84 13.18 -9.15
CA ASN A 210 16.05 12.39 -9.29
C ASN A 210 16.68 12.66 -10.66
N SER A 211 17.99 12.87 -10.70
CA SER A 211 18.72 13.09 -11.96
C SER A 211 18.75 11.86 -12.86
N VAL A 212 18.49 10.68 -12.30
CA VAL A 212 18.40 9.42 -13.02
C VAL A 212 17.09 8.75 -12.62
N TRP A 213 16.16 8.64 -13.56
CA TRP A 213 14.81 8.09 -13.34
C TRP A 213 14.82 6.69 -12.71
N THR A 214 15.74 5.82 -13.12
CA THR A 214 15.84 4.45 -12.55
C THR A 214 16.17 4.44 -11.06
N GLN A 215 16.75 5.53 -10.52
CA GLN A 215 17.04 5.63 -9.09
C GLN A 215 15.77 5.71 -8.24
N THR A 216 14.67 6.21 -8.78
CA THR A 216 13.36 6.25 -8.11
C THR A 216 12.86 4.86 -7.70
N PHE A 217 13.28 3.81 -8.44
CA PHE A 217 12.85 2.42 -8.21
C PHE A 217 13.97 1.52 -7.68
N SER A 218 15.20 2.02 -7.58
CA SER A 218 16.36 1.20 -7.21
C SER A 218 16.57 1.18 -5.69
N ASN A 219 16.60 -0.01 -5.10
CA ASN A 219 16.98 -0.22 -3.69
C ASN A 219 18.48 -0.56 -3.51
N VAL A 220 19.28 -0.42 -4.59
CA VAL A 220 20.69 -0.84 -4.64
C VAL A 220 21.60 0.36 -4.94
N PRO A 221 22.59 0.65 -4.07
CA PRO A 221 22.85 0.00 -2.80
C PRO A 221 21.79 0.36 -1.72
N ALA A 222 21.80 -0.42 -0.63
CA ALA A 222 20.89 -0.25 0.50
C ALA A 222 20.88 1.20 0.99
N GLY A 223 19.75 1.89 0.91
CA GLY A 223 19.62 3.27 1.40
C GLY A 223 19.00 4.28 0.44
N ARG A 224 18.62 3.86 -0.79
CA ARG A 224 17.99 4.73 -1.79
C ARG A 224 16.46 4.88 -1.67
N GLN A 225 15.81 4.19 -0.73
CA GLN A 225 14.41 4.46 -0.36
C GLN A 225 14.27 5.86 0.24
N ASN A 226 13.13 6.49 0.03
CA ASN A 226 12.83 7.86 0.46
C ASN A 226 13.77 8.87 -0.21
N SER A 227 13.89 8.78 -1.54
CA SER A 227 14.63 9.76 -2.34
C SER A 227 14.07 11.18 -2.16
N THR A 228 14.81 12.19 -2.61
CA THR A 228 14.33 13.59 -2.56
C THR A 228 13.14 13.85 -3.47
N GLU A 229 12.83 12.95 -4.40
CA GLU A 229 11.63 13.00 -5.24
C GLU A 229 10.41 12.37 -4.54
N SER A 230 10.66 11.50 -3.55
CA SER A 230 9.64 10.69 -2.92
C SER A 230 8.80 11.46 -1.89
N ILE A 231 7.52 11.65 -2.21
CA ILE A 231 6.56 12.26 -1.29
C ILE A 231 5.91 11.21 -0.39
N LEU A 232 5.56 10.04 -0.93
CA LEU A 232 4.93 8.93 -0.20
C LEU A 232 5.53 7.59 -0.62
N GLU A 233 6.05 6.85 0.37
CA GLU A 233 6.57 5.49 0.20
C GLU A 233 6.11 4.59 1.34
N THR A 234 5.67 3.39 1.00
CA THR A 234 5.50 2.31 1.97
C THR A 234 6.88 1.79 2.37
N GLN A 235 7.13 1.68 3.67
CA GLN A 235 8.42 1.22 4.17
C GLN A 235 8.40 -0.30 4.34
N SER A 236 9.34 -0.97 3.69
CA SER A 236 9.60 -2.40 3.89
C SER A 236 10.95 -2.56 4.57
N ILE A 237 10.99 -3.28 5.69
CA ILE A 237 12.23 -3.65 6.38
C ILE A 237 12.75 -4.97 5.79
N ARG A 238 14.06 -5.06 5.57
CA ARG A 238 14.75 -6.21 4.94
C ARG A 238 14.56 -7.48 5.77
N ASP A 239 13.49 -8.23 5.49
CA ASP A 239 13.36 -9.70 5.55
C ASP A 239 11.95 -10.14 5.10
N GLY A 240 11.51 -9.54 3.99
CA GLY A 240 10.19 -9.75 3.42
C GLY A 240 9.20 -8.64 3.78
N PHE A 241 8.10 -8.62 3.04
CA PHE A 241 6.93 -7.85 3.42
C PHE A 241 6.43 -8.45 4.74
N VAL A 242 6.86 -7.92 5.89
CA VAL A 242 6.27 -8.32 7.16
C VAL A 242 4.80 -7.94 7.08
N ASN A 243 3.97 -8.95 6.84
CA ASN A 243 2.53 -8.91 6.93
C ASN A 243 2.15 -8.55 8.37
N THR A 244 2.24 -7.27 8.69
CA THR A 244 1.82 -6.69 9.96
C THR A 244 0.33 -6.35 9.96
N GLY A 245 -0.39 -6.65 8.87
CA GLY A 245 -1.75 -6.15 8.67
C GLY A 245 -1.81 -4.62 8.74
N GLY A 246 -0.74 -3.94 8.29
CA GLY A 246 -0.63 -2.49 8.29
C GLY A 246 -1.46 -1.84 7.19
N ILE A 247 -1.66 -0.52 7.26
CA ILE A 247 -2.60 0.24 6.41
C ILE A 247 -2.34 0.14 4.90
N PHE A 248 -1.13 -0.23 4.50
CA PHE A 248 -0.75 -0.32 3.09
C PHE A 248 -0.56 -1.76 2.62
N SER A 249 -0.74 -2.75 3.50
CA SER A 249 -0.43 -4.16 3.19
C SER A 249 -1.33 -4.76 2.13
N TRP A 250 -2.45 -4.15 1.78
CA TRP A 250 -3.38 -4.67 0.77
C TRP A 250 -3.32 -3.92 -0.56
N GLU A 251 -2.73 -2.72 -0.59
CA GLU A 251 -2.63 -1.91 -1.82
C GLU A 251 -1.57 -2.44 -2.79
N PHE A 252 -0.52 -3.05 -2.25
CA PHE A 252 0.65 -3.48 -3.04
C PHE A 252 0.80 -5.00 -3.14
N TRP A 253 -0.17 -5.78 -2.63
CA TRP A 253 -0.19 -7.23 -2.80
C TRP A 253 -0.83 -7.62 -4.13
N THR A 254 -0.01 -7.65 -5.17
CA THR A 254 -0.38 -8.24 -6.46
C THR A 254 0.53 -9.45 -6.73
N ASN A 255 -0.08 -10.61 -7.00
CA ASN A 255 0.62 -11.79 -7.54
C ASN A 255 0.54 -11.83 -9.08
N GLY A 256 0.15 -10.72 -9.71
CA GLY A 256 0.10 -10.62 -11.15
C GLY A 256 1.51 -10.65 -11.72
N ARG A 257 1.75 -11.47 -12.74
CA ARG A 257 2.87 -11.21 -13.63
C ARG A 257 2.59 -9.85 -14.27
N LEU A 258 3.43 -8.85 -13.98
CA LEU A 258 3.37 -7.57 -14.69
C LEU A 258 3.72 -7.85 -16.15
N GLN A 259 2.71 -7.85 -17.02
CA GLN A 259 2.88 -7.93 -18.46
C GLN A 259 2.52 -6.57 -19.03
N ILE A 260 3.53 -5.89 -19.59
CA ILE A 260 3.34 -4.63 -20.29
C ILE A 260 2.55 -4.94 -21.57
N THR A 261 1.45 -4.22 -21.79
CA THR A 261 0.66 -4.38 -23.01
C THR A 261 1.37 -3.70 -24.18
N GLN A 262 1.13 -4.18 -25.41
CA GLN A 262 1.71 -3.57 -26.61
C GLN A 262 1.36 -2.08 -26.73
N GLN A 263 0.13 -1.70 -26.36
CA GLN A 263 -0.30 -0.31 -26.33
C GLN A 263 0.57 0.60 -25.44
N VAL A 264 1.06 0.09 -24.31
CA VAL A 264 1.96 0.87 -23.44
C VAL A 264 3.32 1.08 -24.11
N TYR A 265 3.81 0.09 -24.85
CA TYR A 265 5.04 0.20 -25.63
C TYR A 265 4.89 1.17 -26.80
N ASP A 266 3.79 1.07 -27.55
CA ASP A 266 3.56 1.88 -28.76
C ASP A 266 3.36 3.37 -28.45
N ASN A 267 2.90 3.70 -27.23
CA ASN A 267 2.75 5.08 -26.76
C ASN A 267 4.06 5.70 -26.25
N TYR A 268 5.18 4.97 -26.29
CA TYR A 268 6.48 5.50 -25.90
C TYR A 268 7.11 6.21 -27.09
N ASP A 269 7.22 7.54 -26.99
CA ASP A 269 7.70 8.39 -28.09
C ASP A 269 9.19 8.18 -28.44
N GLY A 270 9.95 7.44 -27.62
CA GLY A 270 11.32 7.02 -27.91
C GLY A 270 12.29 8.17 -28.16
N ASP A 271 13.02 8.61 -27.12
CA ASP A 271 14.15 9.53 -27.29
C ASP A 271 15.36 8.86 -27.97
#